data_AF-X0J5A3-F1
#
_entry.id   AF-X0J5A3-F1
#
_cell.length_a   1.000
_cell.length_b   1.000
_cell.length_c   1.000
_cell.angle_alpha   90.00
_cell.angle_beta   90.00
_cell.angle_gamma   90.00
#
_symmetry.space_group_name_H-M   'P 1'
#
loop_
_entity.id
_entity.type
_entity.pdbx_description
1 polymer ?
#
loop_
_entity_poly.entity_id
_entity_poly.type
_entity_poly.pdbx_seq_one_letter_code
_entity_poly.pdbx_strand_id
1 'polypeptide(L)'
;MTWSQLIRGGSDKGGSRALRRFVLGLGTQLIVQLSGINATSYYLPTVLIESVGLEEKLARLLTAVNSVHYIFFSYLGMMLIDKWGRRGAMIYGTSGCFICYLVLTILVRTGQYTTDDGLRYRVGAASVSMIFLFYAIFGAGWQGTAWLYNTEINSLAMRMKGASASVATQWAINYMVVQITPIGILNLGWKFYLIWVFMQFFSIPILYVFYPETANKRLEDIDIVFDEGLRICVFLDKEPTQVRRPSRFIAMEEQEVEQAAHNVKNVGTEDEKAKHTVSHSEN
;
A
#
# COMPACT_ATOMS: atom_id res chain seq x y z
N MET A 1 6.50 -2.22 24.96
CA MET A 1 6.20 -0.83 24.60
C MET A 1 4.73 -0.51 24.83
N THR A 2 4.41 0.43 25.72
CA THR A 2 3.02 0.82 26.09
C THR A 2 2.44 1.85 25.11
N TRP A 3 1.11 2.00 25.00
CA TRP A 3 0.48 2.99 24.10
C TRP A 3 0.92 4.43 24.40
N SER A 4 1.05 4.79 25.67
CA SER A 4 1.58 6.10 26.09
C SER A 4 3.02 6.34 25.61
N GLN A 5 3.86 5.30 25.62
CA GLN A 5 5.25 5.38 25.15
C GLN A 5 5.35 5.51 23.62
N LEU A 6 4.39 4.95 22.89
CA LEU A 6 4.26 5.08 21.43
C LEU A 6 3.85 6.50 21.04
N ILE A 7 2.84 7.06 21.70
CA ILE A 7 2.28 8.37 21.35
C ILE A 7 3.15 9.51 21.85
N ARG A 8 3.66 9.43 23.09
CA ARG A 8 4.49 10.50 23.68
C ARG A 8 5.91 10.50 23.16
N GLY A 9 6.31 9.49 22.36
CA GLY A 9 7.69 9.27 21.95
C GLY A 9 8.58 9.25 23.19
N GLY A 10 8.58 8.14 23.93
CA GLY A 10 9.34 8.05 25.19
C GLY A 10 10.75 8.64 25.03
N SER A 11 11.27 9.26 26.10
CA SER A 11 12.51 10.10 26.22
C SER A 11 13.79 9.60 25.52
N ASP A 12 13.75 8.43 24.88
CA ASP A 12 14.81 7.78 24.16
C ASP A 12 14.53 7.76 22.65
N LYS A 13 15.56 7.87 21.82
CA LYS A 13 15.46 8.08 20.35
C LYS A 13 14.62 7.00 19.63
N GLY A 14 14.37 5.84 20.24
CA GLY A 14 13.51 4.77 19.72
C GLY A 14 12.00 5.09 19.64
N GLY A 15 11.47 5.96 20.51
CA GLY A 15 10.02 6.26 20.56
C GLY A 15 9.51 7.01 19.32
N SER A 16 10.27 8.01 18.85
CA SER A 16 9.94 8.79 17.65
C SER A 16 9.97 7.95 16.37
N ARG A 17 10.81 6.90 16.32
CA ARG A 17 10.95 6.01 15.16
C ARG A 17 9.76 5.06 15.05
N ALA A 18 9.36 4.47 16.17
CA ALA A 18 8.18 3.62 16.25
C ALA A 18 6.91 4.41 15.87
N LEU A 19 6.74 5.65 16.37
CA LEU A 19 5.62 6.50 15.98
C LEU A 19 5.60 6.78 14.47
N ARG A 20 6.76 7.01 13.86
CA ARG A 20 6.84 7.22 12.41
C ARG A 20 6.39 5.98 11.63
N ARG A 21 6.86 4.80 12.02
CA ARG A 21 6.48 3.52 11.39
C ARG A 21 4.97 3.26 11.53
N PHE A 22 4.44 3.58 12.71
CA PHE A 22 3.02 3.53 13.00
C PHE A 22 2.22 4.44 12.06
N VAL A 23 2.61 5.72 11.94
CA VAL A 23 1.94 6.70 11.07
C VAL A 23 2.02 6.31 9.60
N LEU A 24 3.15 5.77 9.13
CA LEU A 24 3.28 5.30 7.74
C LEU A 24 2.31 4.14 7.44
N GLY A 25 2.20 3.17 8.35
CA GLY A 25 1.25 2.05 8.21
C GLY A 25 -0.21 2.50 8.22
N LEU A 26 -0.58 3.40 9.13
CA LEU A 26 -1.90 4.03 9.16
C LEU A 26 -2.18 4.82 7.88
N GLY A 27 -1.20 5.60 7.42
CA GLY A 27 -1.27 6.41 6.22
C GLY A 27 -1.50 5.58 4.96
N THR A 28 -0.88 4.40 4.87
CA THR A 28 -1.08 3.48 3.73
C THR A 28 -2.55 3.08 3.62
N GLN A 29 -3.15 2.65 4.74
CA GLN A 29 -4.56 2.26 4.74
C GLN A 29 -5.49 3.46 4.55
N LEU A 30 -5.14 4.63 5.08
CA LEU A 30 -5.88 5.86 4.84
C LEU A 30 -5.92 6.21 3.34
N ILE A 31 -4.78 6.21 2.65
CA ILE A 31 -4.69 6.53 1.22
C ILE A 31 -5.48 5.54 0.38
N VAL A 32 -5.42 4.25 0.71
CA VAL A 32 -6.23 3.21 0.07
C VAL A 32 -7.72 3.53 0.15
N GLN A 33 -8.21 3.93 1.32
CA GLN A 33 -9.63 4.22 1.49
C GLN A 33 -10.03 5.55 0.83
N LEU A 34 -9.15 6.56 0.89
CA LEU A 34 -9.31 7.86 0.25
C LEU A 34 -9.09 7.82 -1.27
N SER A 35 -8.67 6.69 -1.84
CA SER A 35 -8.63 6.48 -3.29
C SER A 35 -10.01 6.46 -3.94
N GLY A 36 -11.08 6.30 -3.14
CA GLY A 36 -12.45 6.15 -3.63
C GLY A 36 -12.85 4.73 -4.00
N ILE A 37 -11.97 3.72 -3.87
CA ILE A 37 -12.25 2.33 -4.27
C ILE A 37 -13.56 1.79 -3.69
N ASN A 38 -13.85 2.10 -2.42
CA ASN A 38 -15.05 1.62 -1.75
C ASN A 38 -16.31 2.38 -2.19
N ALA A 39 -16.20 3.68 -2.45
CA ALA A 39 -17.31 4.47 -2.99
C ALA A 39 -17.80 3.86 -4.31
N THR A 40 -16.87 3.57 -5.23
CA THR A 40 -17.21 2.89 -6.48
C THR A 40 -17.58 1.43 -6.27
N SER A 41 -16.97 0.67 -5.35
CA SER A 41 -17.25 -0.78 -5.27
C SER A 41 -18.62 -1.11 -4.70
N TYR A 42 -19.10 -0.36 -3.71
CA TYR A 42 -20.43 -0.59 -3.16
C TYR A 42 -21.54 -0.01 -4.05
N TYR A 43 -21.24 1.09 -4.74
CA TYR A 43 -22.22 1.84 -5.51
C TYR A 43 -21.95 1.82 -7.01
N LEU A 44 -21.21 0.83 -7.53
CA LEU A 44 -20.87 0.79 -8.97
C LEU A 44 -22.13 0.82 -9.86
N PRO A 45 -23.18 0.02 -9.59
CA PRO A 45 -24.42 0.12 -10.36
C PRO A 45 -25.03 1.52 -10.29
N THR A 46 -25.09 2.11 -9.09
CA THR A 46 -25.63 3.46 -8.87
C THR A 46 -24.81 4.53 -9.59
N VAL A 47 -23.49 4.43 -9.58
CA VAL A 47 -22.58 5.31 -10.33
C VAL A 47 -22.86 5.21 -11.82
N LEU A 48 -23.01 3.99 -12.35
CA LEU A 48 -23.31 3.76 -13.76
C LEU A 48 -24.72 4.26 -14.16
N ILE A 49 -25.70 4.16 -13.28
CA ILE A 49 -27.06 4.65 -13.53
C ILE A 49 -27.13 6.18 -13.40
N GLU A 50 -26.76 6.71 -12.24
CA GLU A 50 -26.96 8.13 -11.89
C GLU A 50 -25.94 9.06 -12.53
N SER A 51 -24.68 8.62 -12.70
CA SER A 51 -23.62 9.48 -13.26
C SER A 51 -23.43 9.27 -14.76
N VAL A 52 -23.61 8.04 -15.26
CA VAL A 52 -23.41 7.72 -16.69
C VAL A 52 -24.73 7.65 -17.46
N GLY A 53 -25.85 7.32 -16.81
CA GLY A 53 -27.15 7.21 -17.47
C GLY A 53 -27.43 5.85 -18.11
N LEU A 54 -26.78 4.78 -17.63
CA LEU A 54 -26.99 3.42 -18.15
C LEU A 54 -28.28 2.78 -17.61
N GLU A 55 -28.87 1.92 -18.42
CA GLU A 55 -29.98 1.06 -17.98
C GLU A 55 -29.53 0.13 -16.84
N GLU A 56 -30.41 -0.08 -15.87
CA GLU A 56 -30.14 -0.86 -14.66
C GLU A 56 -29.60 -2.27 -14.95
N LYS A 57 -30.19 -2.98 -15.92
CA LYS A 57 -29.76 -4.34 -16.29
C LYS A 57 -28.31 -4.35 -16.79
N LEU A 58 -27.95 -3.37 -17.63
CA LEU A 58 -26.60 -3.24 -18.16
C LEU A 58 -25.60 -2.81 -17.07
N ALA A 59 -25.99 -1.88 -16.19
CA ALA A 59 -25.16 -1.44 -15.07
C ALA A 59 -24.81 -2.58 -14.11
N ARG A 60 -25.79 -3.43 -13.77
CA ARG A 60 -25.57 -4.63 -12.94
C ARG A 60 -24.66 -5.65 -13.63
N LEU A 61 -24.85 -5.88 -14.92
CA LEU A 61 -23.99 -6.79 -15.71
C LEU A 61 -22.54 -6.28 -15.75
N LEU A 62 -22.33 -5.00 -16.07
CA LEU A 62 -21.00 -4.38 -16.11
C LEU A 62 -20.32 -4.42 -14.74
N THR A 63 -21.09 -4.27 -13.66
CA THR A 63 -20.56 -4.43 -12.29
C THR A 63 -20.04 -5.84 -12.05
N ALA A 64 -20.78 -6.87 -12.46
CA ALA A 64 -20.33 -8.26 -12.34
C ALA A 64 -19.07 -8.54 -13.17
N VAL A 65 -19.01 -8.04 -14.41
CA VAL A 65 -17.84 -8.17 -15.29
C VAL A 65 -16.64 -7.43 -14.70
N ASN A 66 -16.83 -6.22 -14.16
CA ASN A 66 -15.77 -5.45 -13.52
C ASN A 66 -15.16 -6.19 -12.32
N SER A 67 -15.97 -6.92 -11.55
CA SER A 67 -15.46 -7.74 -10.43
C SER A 67 -14.53 -8.86 -10.90
N VAL A 68 -14.89 -9.58 -11.98
CA VAL A 68 -14.02 -10.62 -12.55
C VAL A 68 -12.74 -10.00 -13.14
N HIS A 69 -12.88 -8.90 -13.85
CA HIS A 69 -11.77 -8.11 -14.37
C HIS A 69 -10.82 -7.65 -13.26
N TYR A 70 -11.37 -7.18 -12.14
CA TYR A 70 -10.59 -6.73 -10.98
C TYR A 70 -9.78 -7.87 -10.35
N ILE A 71 -10.34 -9.07 -10.25
CA ILE A 71 -9.63 -10.26 -9.76
C ILE A 71 -8.43 -10.58 -10.68
N PHE A 72 -8.64 -10.58 -11.99
CA PHE A 72 -7.60 -10.87 -12.97
C PHE A 72 -6.41 -9.91 -12.86
N PHE A 73 -6.68 -8.60 -12.82
CA PHE A 73 -5.61 -7.59 -12.68
C PHE A 73 -4.96 -7.58 -11.30
N SER A 74 -5.68 -7.91 -10.24
CA SER A 74 -5.10 -8.08 -8.91
C SER A 74 -4.10 -9.23 -8.87
N TYR A 75 -4.39 -10.34 -9.55
CA TYR A 75 -3.46 -11.46 -9.69
C TYR A 75 -2.21 -11.06 -10.50
N LEU A 76 -2.37 -10.34 -11.62
CA LEU A 76 -1.23 -9.83 -12.39
C LEU A 76 -0.35 -8.87 -11.57
N GLY A 77 -0.97 -8.00 -10.76
CA GLY A 77 -0.26 -7.12 -9.83
C GLY A 77 0.61 -7.88 -8.85
N MET A 78 0.07 -8.96 -8.27
CA MET A 78 0.80 -9.81 -7.34
C MET A 78 2.07 -10.41 -7.96
N MET A 79 2.05 -10.76 -9.25
CA MET A 79 3.25 -11.27 -9.95
C MET A 79 4.29 -10.18 -10.27
N LEU A 80 3.86 -8.93 -10.38
CA LEU A 80 4.71 -7.80 -10.79
C LEU A 80 5.25 -6.98 -9.61
N ILE A 81 4.65 -7.11 -8.43
CA ILE A 81 4.95 -6.29 -7.25
C ILE A 81 6.41 -6.39 -6.79
N ASP A 82 7.03 -7.57 -6.90
CA ASP A 82 8.43 -7.76 -6.49
C ASP A 82 9.42 -7.10 -7.46
N LYS A 83 9.02 -6.88 -8.72
CA LYS A 83 9.83 -6.17 -9.72
C LYS A 83 9.70 -4.66 -9.60
N TRP A 84 8.48 -4.15 -9.35
CA TRP A 84 8.23 -2.71 -9.25
C TRP A 84 8.61 -2.11 -7.90
N GLY A 85 8.69 -2.96 -6.87
CA GLY A 85 8.83 -2.53 -5.49
C GLY A 85 7.53 -1.99 -4.91
N ARG A 86 7.46 -1.86 -3.59
CA ARG A 86 6.24 -1.41 -2.88
C ARG A 86 6.06 0.10 -3.06
N ARG A 87 7.14 0.89 -2.95
CA ARG A 87 7.08 2.35 -3.13
C ARG A 87 6.71 2.69 -4.57
N GLY A 88 7.32 2.01 -5.53
CA GLY A 88 6.97 2.14 -6.95
C GLY A 88 5.50 1.82 -7.20
N ALA A 89 5.02 0.65 -6.74
CA ALA A 89 3.62 0.23 -6.90
C ALA A 89 2.62 1.23 -6.30
N MET A 90 2.88 1.78 -5.10
CA MET A 90 2.02 2.80 -4.50
C MET A 90 2.00 4.09 -5.33
N ILE A 91 3.15 4.59 -5.78
CA ILE A 91 3.21 5.86 -6.55
C ILE A 91 2.56 5.69 -7.93
N TYR A 92 2.92 4.65 -8.68
CA TYR A 92 2.34 4.40 -10.01
C TYR A 92 0.85 4.06 -9.92
N GLY A 93 0.46 3.26 -8.93
CA GLY A 93 -0.94 2.94 -8.66
C GLY A 93 -1.77 4.18 -8.37
N THR A 94 -1.28 5.07 -7.48
CA THR A 94 -1.96 6.34 -7.17
C THR A 94 -2.04 7.27 -8.37
N SER A 95 -0.93 7.39 -9.12
CA SER A 95 -0.86 8.25 -10.30
C SER A 95 -1.83 7.79 -11.39
N GLY A 96 -1.89 6.48 -11.65
CA GLY A 96 -2.84 5.92 -12.59
C GLY A 96 -4.29 6.11 -12.13
N CYS A 97 -4.58 5.86 -10.85
CA CYS A 97 -5.91 6.12 -10.29
C CYS A 97 -6.30 7.61 -10.38
N PHE A 98 -5.37 8.53 -10.12
CA PHE A 98 -5.58 9.97 -10.28
C PHE A 98 -5.97 10.32 -11.73
N ILE A 99 -5.24 9.82 -12.72
CA ILE A 99 -5.54 10.04 -14.14
C ILE A 99 -6.92 9.49 -14.49
N CYS A 100 -7.25 8.26 -14.05
CA CYS A 100 -8.56 7.68 -14.29
C CYS A 100 -9.68 8.53 -13.70
N TYR A 101 -9.57 8.97 -12.45
CA TYR A 101 -10.59 9.83 -11.83
C TYR A 101 -10.67 11.22 -12.48
N LEU A 102 -9.55 11.79 -12.91
CA LEU A 102 -9.53 13.08 -13.59
C LEU A 102 -10.28 12.99 -14.92
N VAL A 103 -9.95 12.00 -15.74
CA VAL A 103 -10.61 11.78 -17.04
C VAL A 103 -12.08 11.41 -16.83
N LEU A 104 -12.39 10.52 -15.88
CA LEU A 104 -13.77 10.16 -15.52
C LEU A 104 -14.59 11.41 -15.14
N THR A 105 -14.04 12.29 -14.32
CA THR A 105 -14.72 13.52 -13.90
C THR A 105 -15.04 14.42 -15.10
N ILE A 106 -14.11 14.57 -16.04
CA ILE A 106 -14.31 15.36 -17.27
C ILE A 106 -15.38 14.73 -18.16
N LEU A 107 -15.36 13.40 -18.32
CA LEU A 107 -16.33 12.66 -19.14
C LEU A 107 -17.74 12.73 -18.56
N VAL A 108 -17.89 12.51 -17.25
CA VAL A 108 -19.18 12.61 -16.55
C VAL A 108 -19.73 14.03 -16.65
N ARG A 109 -18.88 15.06 -16.42
CA ARG A 109 -19.28 16.45 -16.62
C ARG A 109 -19.78 16.69 -18.05
N THR A 110 -19.05 16.21 -19.05
CA THR A 110 -19.43 16.38 -20.47
C THR A 110 -20.75 15.68 -20.78
N GLY A 111 -20.95 14.46 -20.26
CA GLY A 111 -22.18 13.67 -20.43
C GLY A 111 -23.42 14.30 -19.78
N GLN A 112 -23.24 15.07 -18.70
CA GLN A 112 -24.32 15.75 -18.01
C GLN A 112 -24.79 17.04 -18.70
N TYR A 113 -23.90 17.75 -19.40
CA TYR A 113 -24.21 19.05 -20.04
C TYR A 113 -24.35 18.99 -21.57
N THR A 114 -24.10 17.84 -22.20
CA THR A 114 -24.31 17.69 -23.65
C THR A 114 -25.80 17.59 -23.99
N THR A 115 -26.21 18.22 -25.09
CA THR A 115 -27.53 18.06 -25.70
C THR A 115 -27.53 17.06 -26.87
N ASP A 116 -26.34 16.61 -27.30
CA ASP A 116 -26.18 15.59 -28.33
C ASP A 116 -26.19 14.19 -27.69
N ASP A 117 -27.22 13.41 -27.99
CA ASP A 117 -27.41 12.04 -27.52
C ASP A 117 -26.31 11.09 -28.02
N GLY A 118 -25.80 11.30 -29.24
CA GLY A 118 -24.70 10.51 -29.79
C GLY A 118 -23.40 10.76 -29.02
N LEU A 119 -23.11 12.02 -28.69
CA LEU A 119 -21.98 12.36 -27.84
C LEU A 119 -22.15 11.79 -26.42
N ARG A 120 -23.36 11.88 -25.85
CA ARG A 120 -23.70 11.37 -24.52
C ARG A 120 -23.39 9.88 -24.38
N TYR A 121 -23.78 9.09 -25.38
CA TYR A 121 -23.47 7.66 -25.42
C TYR A 121 -21.96 7.39 -25.45
N ARG A 122 -21.21 8.11 -26.30
CA ARG A 122 -19.76 7.93 -26.46
C ARG A 122 -18.99 8.27 -25.19
N VAL A 123 -19.31 9.39 -24.53
CA VAL A 123 -18.67 9.77 -23.26
C VAL A 123 -19.07 8.85 -22.12
N GLY A 124 -20.28 8.29 -22.16
CA GLY A 124 -20.73 7.29 -21.20
C GLY A 124 -19.95 5.99 -21.31
N ALA A 125 -19.79 5.46 -22.53
CA ALA A 125 -18.96 4.29 -22.80
C ALA A 125 -17.50 4.52 -22.35
N ALA A 126 -16.91 5.68 -22.67
CA ALA A 126 -15.57 6.04 -22.22
C ALA A 126 -15.45 6.13 -20.69
N SER A 127 -16.50 6.61 -20.00
CA SER A 127 -16.54 6.67 -18.52
C SER A 127 -16.49 5.28 -17.91
N VAL A 128 -17.24 4.32 -18.47
CA VAL A 128 -17.19 2.91 -18.05
C VAL A 128 -15.78 2.34 -18.24
N SER A 129 -15.15 2.59 -19.39
CA SER A 129 -13.78 2.12 -19.63
C SER A 129 -12.77 2.70 -18.63
N MET A 130 -12.92 3.96 -18.24
CA MET A 130 -12.07 4.58 -17.21
C MET A 130 -12.29 3.98 -15.83
N ILE A 131 -13.52 3.59 -15.48
CA ILE A 131 -13.79 2.87 -14.23
C ILE A 131 -13.10 1.50 -14.26
N PHE A 132 -13.23 0.74 -15.35
CA PHE A 132 -12.54 -0.56 -15.47
C PHE A 132 -11.02 -0.40 -15.35
N LEU A 133 -10.45 0.61 -16.02
CA LEU A 133 -9.03 0.91 -15.93
C LEU A 133 -8.60 1.30 -14.51
N PHE A 134 -9.42 2.08 -13.80
CA PHE A 134 -9.20 2.40 -12.39
C PHE A 134 -9.12 1.13 -11.54
N TYR A 135 -10.06 0.19 -11.68
CA TYR A 135 -10.02 -1.08 -10.96
C TYR A 135 -8.79 -1.90 -11.32
N ALA A 136 -8.42 -1.98 -12.60
CA ALA A 136 -7.22 -2.69 -13.03
C ALA A 136 -5.95 -2.13 -12.38
N ILE A 137 -5.77 -0.81 -12.41
CA ILE A 137 -4.60 -0.14 -11.82
C ILE A 137 -4.60 -0.27 -10.29
N PHE A 138 -5.76 -0.09 -9.67
CA PHE A 138 -5.90 -0.22 -8.22
C PHE A 138 -5.61 -1.65 -7.76
N GLY A 139 -6.11 -2.66 -8.48
CA GLY A 139 -5.87 -4.07 -8.18
C GLY A 139 -4.41 -4.43 -8.36
N ALA A 140 -3.81 -3.96 -9.46
CA ALA A 140 -2.42 -4.25 -9.76
C ALA A 140 -1.43 -3.55 -8.80
N GLY A 141 -1.74 -2.33 -8.37
CA GLY A 141 -0.82 -1.48 -7.60
C GLY A 141 -1.08 -1.44 -6.09
N TRP A 142 -2.33 -1.28 -5.67
CA TRP A 142 -2.69 -1.00 -4.28
C TRP A 142 -3.13 -2.23 -3.49
N GLN A 143 -3.91 -3.12 -4.12
CA GLN A 143 -4.61 -4.18 -3.39
C GLN A 143 -3.65 -5.10 -2.64
N GLY A 144 -2.56 -5.56 -3.25
CA GLY A 144 -1.54 -6.35 -2.54
C GLY A 144 -0.62 -5.49 -1.68
N THR A 145 -0.12 -4.39 -2.24
CA THR A 145 0.90 -3.54 -1.64
C THR A 145 0.46 -2.94 -0.30
N ALA A 146 -0.79 -2.53 -0.16
CA ALA A 146 -1.29 -1.90 1.06
C ALA A 146 -1.18 -2.79 2.30
N TRP A 147 -1.49 -4.09 2.15
CA TRP A 147 -1.41 -5.06 3.24
C TRP A 147 0.04 -5.44 3.53
N LEU A 148 0.80 -5.69 2.47
CA LEU A 148 2.19 -6.12 2.57
C LEU A 148 3.06 -5.03 3.21
N TYR A 149 2.94 -3.79 2.73
CA TYR A 149 3.69 -2.65 3.26
C TYR A 149 3.45 -2.42 4.75
N ASN A 150 2.20 -2.57 5.20
CA ASN A 150 1.88 -2.41 6.61
C ASN A 150 2.56 -3.49 7.48
N THR A 151 2.70 -4.72 6.98
CA THR A 151 3.43 -5.78 7.70
C THR A 151 4.95 -5.58 7.68
N GLU A 152 5.49 -5.04 6.59
CA GLU A 152 6.93 -4.80 6.40
C GLU A 152 7.43 -3.58 7.20
N ILE A 153 6.62 -2.53 7.34
CA ILE A 153 7.04 -1.30 8.01
C ILE A 153 7.07 -1.41 9.54
N ASN A 154 6.23 -2.28 10.11
CA ASN A 154 6.12 -2.41 11.56
C ASN A 154 7.19 -3.36 12.12
N SER A 155 7.96 -2.87 13.10
CA SER A 155 8.94 -3.70 13.82
C SER A 155 8.28 -4.84 14.58
N LEU A 156 9.04 -5.89 14.86
CA LEU A 156 8.54 -7.10 15.53
C LEU A 156 7.79 -6.79 16.83
N ALA A 157 8.31 -5.85 17.62
CA ALA A 157 7.76 -5.46 18.92
C ALA A 157 6.43 -4.68 18.84
N MET A 158 6.14 -4.03 17.71
CA MET A 158 4.94 -3.20 17.53
C MET A 158 3.98 -3.70 16.44
N ARG A 159 4.34 -4.78 15.73
CA ARG A 159 3.59 -5.33 14.60
C ARG A 159 2.12 -5.53 14.88
N MET A 160 1.78 -6.13 16.02
CA MET A 160 0.38 -6.36 16.39
C MET A 160 -0.40 -5.06 16.62
N LYS A 161 0.24 -4.03 17.20
CA LYS A 161 -0.40 -2.73 17.48
C LYS A 161 -0.54 -1.88 16.22
N GLY A 162 0.49 -1.86 15.37
CA GLY A 162 0.46 -1.17 14.09
C GLY A 162 -0.56 -1.80 13.14
N ALA A 163 -0.59 -3.12 13.05
CA ALA A 163 -1.55 -3.84 12.22
C ALA A 163 -3.01 -3.58 12.66
N SER A 164 -3.32 -3.74 13.95
CA SER A 164 -4.69 -3.55 14.45
C SER A 164 -5.18 -2.11 14.29
N ALA A 165 -4.33 -1.11 14.56
CA ALA A 165 -4.69 0.30 14.37
C ALA A 165 -4.88 0.65 12.88
N SER A 166 -4.08 0.07 11.99
CA SER A 166 -4.21 0.28 10.54
C SER A 166 -5.51 -0.30 10.01
N VAL A 167 -5.88 -1.50 10.45
CA VAL A 167 -7.17 -2.13 10.10
C VAL A 167 -8.33 -1.32 10.69
N ALA A 168 -8.24 -0.87 11.95
CA ALA A 168 -9.26 -0.01 12.54
C ALA A 168 -9.44 1.30 11.76
N THR A 169 -8.34 1.94 11.35
CA THR A 169 -8.37 3.14 10.51
C THR A 169 -9.01 2.85 9.16
N GLN A 170 -8.65 1.73 8.52
CA GLN A 170 -9.24 1.31 7.26
C GLN A 170 -10.77 1.22 7.33
N TRP A 171 -11.30 0.52 8.35
CA TRP A 171 -12.74 0.32 8.52
C TRP A 171 -13.47 1.60 8.95
N ALA A 172 -12.85 2.44 9.78
CA ALA A 172 -13.42 3.74 10.15
C ALA A 172 -13.59 4.66 8.93
N ILE A 173 -12.56 4.74 8.09
CA ILE A 173 -12.60 5.55 6.87
C ILE A 173 -13.50 4.89 5.81
N ASN A 174 -13.53 3.55 5.73
CA ASN A 174 -14.49 2.82 4.89
C ASN A 174 -15.92 3.27 5.19
N TYR A 175 -16.30 3.19 6.47
CA TYR A 175 -17.63 3.56 6.92
C TYR A 175 -17.97 5.00 6.55
N MET A 176 -17.07 5.94 6.86
CA MET A 176 -17.24 7.34 6.48
C MET A 176 -17.49 7.50 4.98
N VAL A 177 -16.64 6.90 4.13
CA VAL A 177 -16.74 6.98 2.66
C VAL A 177 -18.06 6.40 2.15
N VAL A 178 -18.48 5.25 2.69
CA VAL A 178 -19.74 4.60 2.28
C VAL A 178 -20.94 5.48 2.64
N GLN A 179 -20.96 6.08 3.84
CA GLN A 179 -22.07 6.94 4.26
C GLN A 179 -22.19 8.22 3.43
N ILE A 180 -21.05 8.87 3.09
CA ILE A 180 -21.08 10.12 2.32
C ILE A 180 -21.36 9.91 0.83
N THR A 181 -21.10 8.72 0.28
CA THR A 181 -21.13 8.50 -1.18
C THR A 181 -22.51 8.72 -1.81
N PRO A 182 -23.61 8.12 -1.31
CA PRO A 182 -24.94 8.36 -1.87
C PRO A 182 -25.36 9.83 -1.82
N ILE A 183 -25.13 10.48 -0.68
CA ILE A 183 -25.44 11.89 -0.45
C ILE A 183 -24.61 12.76 -1.41
N GLY A 184 -23.34 12.42 -1.58
CA GLY A 184 -22.42 13.11 -2.48
C GLY A 184 -22.84 13.01 -3.95
N ILE A 185 -23.18 11.82 -4.43
CA ILE A 185 -23.62 11.60 -5.82
C ILE A 185 -24.89 12.41 -6.11
N LEU A 186 -25.89 12.36 -5.22
CA LEU A 186 -27.18 13.03 -5.41
C LEU A 186 -27.07 14.57 -5.40
N ASN A 187 -26.25 15.14 -4.50
CA ASN A 187 -26.18 16.59 -4.31
C ASN A 187 -25.10 17.28 -5.15
N LEU A 188 -23.97 16.60 -5.41
CA LEU A 188 -22.82 17.18 -6.09
C LEU A 188 -22.68 16.73 -7.56
N GLY A 189 -23.33 15.62 -7.94
CA GLY A 189 -23.23 15.07 -9.29
C GLY A 189 -21.77 14.84 -9.71
N TRP A 190 -21.37 15.39 -10.86
CA TRP A 190 -19.98 15.27 -11.36
C TRP A 190 -18.93 15.84 -10.40
N LYS A 191 -19.27 16.82 -9.56
CA LYS A 191 -18.32 17.46 -8.63
C LYS A 191 -17.88 16.52 -7.52
N PHE A 192 -18.67 15.48 -7.21
CA PHE A 192 -18.31 14.48 -6.20
C PHE A 192 -16.97 13.79 -6.52
N TYR A 193 -16.74 13.49 -7.81
CA TYR A 193 -15.52 12.82 -8.25
C TYR A 193 -14.24 13.65 -8.07
N LEU A 194 -14.36 14.99 -8.00
CA LEU A 194 -13.22 15.87 -7.72
C LEU A 194 -12.61 15.59 -6.34
N ILE A 195 -13.39 15.12 -5.37
CA ILE A 195 -12.88 14.76 -4.05
C ILE A 195 -11.79 13.70 -4.19
N TRP A 196 -12.07 12.63 -4.94
CA TRP A 196 -11.10 11.55 -5.19
C TRP A 196 -9.90 12.03 -6.01
N VAL A 197 -10.12 12.90 -6.99
CA VAL A 197 -9.02 13.54 -7.76
C VAL A 197 -8.07 14.28 -6.83
N PHE A 198 -8.58 15.12 -5.93
CA PHE A 198 -7.74 15.87 -4.99
C PHE A 198 -7.05 14.96 -3.98
N MET A 199 -7.77 13.98 -3.40
CA MET A 199 -7.17 13.04 -2.44
C MET A 199 -6.01 12.28 -3.07
N GLN A 200 -6.16 11.81 -4.32
CA GLN A 200 -5.08 11.13 -5.03
C GLN A 200 -3.94 12.07 -5.41
N PHE A 201 -4.26 13.30 -5.86
CA PHE A 201 -3.25 14.31 -6.18
C PHE A 201 -2.33 14.63 -4.99
N PHE A 202 -2.90 14.80 -3.78
CA PHE A 202 -2.12 15.04 -2.57
C PHE A 202 -1.42 13.78 -2.03
N SER A 203 -1.96 12.59 -2.30
CA SER A 203 -1.33 11.34 -1.89
C SER A 203 -0.03 11.04 -2.64
N ILE A 204 0.08 11.44 -3.93
CA ILE A 204 1.30 11.25 -4.73
C ILE A 204 2.56 11.86 -4.09
N PRO A 205 2.60 13.16 -3.74
CA PRO A 205 3.78 13.75 -3.10
C PRO A 205 4.02 13.17 -1.70
N ILE A 206 2.98 12.80 -0.96
CA ILE A 206 3.12 12.15 0.36
C ILE A 206 3.87 10.82 0.21
N LEU A 207 3.44 9.98 -0.74
CA LEU A 207 4.08 8.70 -1.05
C LEU A 207 5.50 8.89 -1.58
N TYR A 208 5.73 9.91 -2.40
CA TYR A 208 7.06 10.19 -2.91
C TYR A 208 8.03 10.64 -1.81
N VAL A 209 7.59 11.56 -0.93
CA VAL A 209 8.47 12.21 0.05
C VAL A 209 8.72 11.35 1.28
N PHE A 210 7.70 10.69 1.84
CA PHE A 210 7.79 10.11 3.19
C PHE A 210 7.97 8.59 3.23
N TYR A 211 7.62 7.87 2.16
CA TYR A 211 7.58 6.41 2.17
C TYR A 211 8.90 5.79 1.70
N PRO A 212 9.58 4.98 2.53
CA PRO A 212 10.70 4.14 2.09
C PRO A 212 10.25 2.93 1.28
N GLU A 213 11.16 2.39 0.48
CA GLU A 213 11.03 1.15 -0.26
C GLU A 213 11.39 -0.06 0.61
N THR A 214 10.45 -0.98 0.75
CA THR A 214 10.56 -2.19 1.58
C THR A 214 10.83 -3.45 0.77
N ALA A 215 10.72 -3.40 -0.57
CA ALA A 215 10.94 -4.55 -1.43
C ALA A 215 12.36 -5.11 -1.32
N ASN A 216 12.45 -6.43 -1.38
CA ASN A 216 13.70 -7.22 -1.36
C ASN A 216 14.61 -6.94 -0.15
N LYS A 217 14.07 -6.41 0.95
CA LYS A 217 14.79 -6.18 2.20
C LYS A 217 14.25 -7.09 3.28
N ARG A 218 15.11 -7.49 4.20
CA ARG A 218 14.69 -8.22 5.40
C ARG A 218 14.02 -7.27 6.38
N LEU A 219 13.21 -7.82 7.28
CA LEU A 219 12.54 -7.03 8.32
C LEU A 219 13.58 -6.37 9.24
N GLU A 220 14.67 -7.06 9.50
CA GLU A 220 15.83 -6.60 10.26
C GLU A 220 16.55 -5.46 9.56
N ASP A 221 16.71 -5.51 8.23
CA ASP A 221 17.30 -4.40 7.46
C ASP A 221 16.44 -3.14 7.59
N ILE A 222 15.11 -3.29 7.54
CA ILE A 222 14.18 -2.16 7.72
C ILE A 222 14.31 -1.62 9.15
N ASP A 223 14.42 -2.47 10.16
CA ASP A 223 14.67 -2.06 11.54
C ASP A 223 15.94 -1.19 11.65
N ILE A 224 17.05 -1.65 11.06
CA ILE A 224 18.33 -0.92 11.05
C ILE A 224 18.20 0.45 10.37
N VAL A 225 17.54 0.52 9.20
CA VAL A 225 17.35 1.80 8.47
C VAL A 225 16.60 2.83 9.31
N PHE A 226 15.57 2.39 10.06
CA PHE A 226 14.85 3.28 10.96
C PHE A 226 15.68 3.66 12.19
N ASP A 227 16.52 2.75 12.70
CA ASP A 227 17.36 2.97 13.87
C ASP A 227 18.56 3.88 13.63
N GLU A 228 19.12 3.87 12.42
CA GLU A 228 20.19 4.77 11.98
C GLU A 228 19.72 6.22 11.75
N GLY A 229 18.42 6.47 11.87
CA GLY A 229 17.86 7.81 11.76
C GLY A 229 17.47 8.19 10.34
N LEU A 230 16.64 7.35 9.69
CA LEU A 230 16.00 7.66 8.42
C LEU A 230 15.48 9.10 8.40
N ARG A 231 15.84 9.87 7.36
CA ARG A 231 15.35 11.24 7.20
C ARG A 231 13.85 11.27 6.99
N ILE A 232 13.18 12.32 7.45
CA ILE A 232 11.73 12.50 7.25
C ILE A 232 11.41 12.52 5.74
N CYS A 233 12.19 13.30 4.98
CA CYS A 233 12.16 13.34 3.52
C CYS A 233 13.00 12.19 2.94
N VAL A 234 12.40 11.02 2.81
CA VAL A 234 13.05 9.78 2.35
C VAL A 234 13.54 9.87 0.91
N PHE A 235 12.88 10.68 0.07
CA PHE A 235 13.26 10.84 -1.34
C PHE A 235 14.68 11.40 -1.56
N LEU A 236 15.27 12.05 -0.55
CA LEU A 236 16.62 12.59 -0.61
C LEU A 236 17.70 11.51 -0.47
N ASP A 237 17.34 10.34 0.07
CA ASP A 237 18.26 9.26 0.34
C ASP A 237 18.03 8.10 -0.65
N LYS A 238 19.08 7.72 -1.37
CA LYS A 238 18.99 6.66 -2.41
C LYS A 238 18.85 5.26 -1.82
N GLU A 239 19.44 5.02 -0.66
CA GLU A 239 19.47 3.72 -0.01
C GLU A 239 18.09 3.23 0.49
N PRO A 240 17.27 4.05 1.17
CA PRO A 240 15.92 3.65 1.56
C PRO A 240 14.92 3.69 0.41
N THR A 241 15.28 4.22 -0.77
CA THR A 241 14.37 4.33 -1.93
C THR A 241 14.63 3.31 -3.03
N GLN A 242 15.77 2.60 -3.01
CA GLN A 242 16.07 1.56 -4.00
C GLN A 242 15.31 0.26 -3.74
N VAL A 243 14.90 -0.41 -4.83
CA VAL A 243 14.21 -1.71 -4.82
C VAL A 243 15.16 -2.86 -4.51
N ARG A 244 16.44 -2.75 -4.92
CA ARG A 244 17.45 -3.76 -4.63
C ARG A 244 17.93 -3.62 -3.18
N ARG A 245 18.20 -4.76 -2.53
CA ARG A 245 18.85 -4.76 -1.22
C ARG A 245 20.23 -4.08 -1.30
N PRO A 246 20.52 -3.09 -0.45
CA PRO A 246 21.83 -2.45 -0.39
C PRO A 246 22.97 -3.44 -0.12
N SER A 247 24.12 -3.28 -0.78
CA SER A 247 25.27 -4.20 -0.64
C SER A 247 25.80 -4.30 0.78
N ARG A 248 25.66 -3.23 1.59
CA ARG A 248 26.06 -3.22 2.99
C ARG A 248 25.32 -4.28 3.82
N PHE A 249 24.01 -4.44 3.61
CA PHE A 249 23.23 -5.46 4.31
C PHE A 249 23.59 -6.88 3.86
N ILE A 250 24.00 -7.06 2.61
CA ILE A 250 24.49 -8.35 2.10
C ILE A 250 25.83 -8.69 2.77
N ALA A 251 26.76 -7.73 2.82
CA ALA A 251 28.06 -7.92 3.47
C ALA A 251 27.94 -8.18 4.98
N MET A 252 27.00 -7.51 5.67
CA MET A 252 26.72 -7.77 7.09
C MET A 252 26.23 -9.21 7.31
N GLU A 253 25.34 -9.70 6.44
CA GLU A 253 24.87 -11.08 6.52
C GLU A 253 26.00 -12.09 6.24
N GLU A 254 26.84 -11.85 5.22
CA GLU A 254 27.99 -12.71 4.94
C GLU A 254 28.92 -12.81 6.15
N GLN A 255 29.15 -11.69 6.84
CA GLN A 255 29.93 -11.67 8.09
C GLN A 255 29.25 -12.45 9.23
N GLU A 256 27.94 -12.31 9.40
CA GLU A 256 27.19 -13.07 10.41
C GLU A 256 27.24 -14.59 10.14
N VAL A 257 27.13 -14.99 8.87
CA VAL A 257 27.22 -16.40 8.45
C VAL A 257 28.63 -16.95 8.67
N GLU A 258 29.67 -16.19 8.33
CA GLU A 258 31.07 -16.57 8.59
C GLU A 258 31.36 -16.73 10.08
N GLN A 259 30.88 -15.80 10.91
CA GLN A 259 31.01 -15.88 12.37
C GLN A 259 30.26 -17.08 12.93
N ALA A 260 29.04 -17.35 12.47
CA ALA A 260 28.27 -18.53 12.88
C ALA A 260 28.98 -19.82 12.47
N ALA A 261 29.54 -19.89 11.25
CA ALA A 261 30.30 -21.05 10.78
C ALA A 261 31.58 -21.27 11.59
N HIS A 262 32.28 -20.20 11.97
CA HIS A 262 33.45 -20.26 12.84
C HIS A 262 33.09 -20.76 14.24
N ASN A 263 31.99 -20.27 14.82
CA ASN A 263 31.50 -20.71 16.13
C ASN A 263 31.11 -22.19 16.13
N VAL A 264 30.42 -22.68 15.09
CA VAL A 264 30.07 -24.11 14.97
C VAL A 264 31.32 -24.99 14.87
N LYS A 265 32.34 -24.57 14.11
CA LYS A 265 33.61 -25.29 14.04
C LYS A 265 34.30 -25.38 15.39
N ASN A 266 34.35 -24.28 16.14
CA ASN A 266 34.96 -24.25 17.48
C ASN A 266 34.23 -25.16 18.47
N VAL A 267 32.89 -25.13 18.49
CA VAL A 267 32.09 -26.02 19.35
C VAL A 267 32.33 -27.49 18.99
N GLY A 268 32.38 -27.83 17.70
CA GLY A 268 32.70 -29.19 17.26
C GLY A 268 34.11 -29.65 17.67
N THR A 269 35.09 -28.75 17.68
CA THR A 269 36.46 -29.07 18.12
C THR A 269 36.57 -29.21 19.64
N GLU A 270 35.78 -28.44 20.40
CA GLU A 270 35.69 -28.58 21.86
C GLU A 270 34.99 -29.89 22.25
N ASP A 271 33.93 -30.29 21.56
CA ASP A 271 33.24 -31.57 21.77
C ASP A 271 34.13 -32.78 21.43
N GLU A 272 34.95 -32.70 20.37
CA GLU A 272 35.94 -33.74 20.06
C GLU A 272 37.04 -33.84 21.13
N LYS A 273 37.56 -32.69 21.60
CA LYS A 273 38.53 -32.68 22.71
C LYS A 273 37.93 -33.22 24.00
N ALA A 274 36.68 -32.89 24.30
CA ALA A 274 35.97 -33.41 25.47
C ALA A 274 35.82 -34.94 25.39
N LYS A 275 35.40 -35.49 24.25
CA LYS A 275 35.32 -36.95 24.03
C LYS A 275 36.69 -37.64 24.15
N HIS A 276 37.75 -37.05 23.60
CA HIS A 276 39.09 -37.61 23.74
C HIS A 276 39.59 -37.61 25.18
N THR A 277 39.29 -36.55 25.95
CA THR A 277 39.68 -36.45 27.36
C THR A 277 38.95 -37.47 28.24
N VAL A 278 37.65 -37.70 28.00
CA VAL A 278 36.87 -38.72 28.71
C VAL A 278 37.38 -40.13 28.39
N SER A 279 37.72 -40.41 27.12
CA SER A 279 38.29 -41.71 26.71
C SER A 279 39.66 -42.02 27.33
N HIS A 280 40.40 -41.00 27.75
CA HIS A 280 41.67 -41.16 28.47
C HIS A 280 41.51 -41.25 30.00
N SER A 281 40.35 -40.90 30.55
CA SER A 281 40.07 -41.05 32.00
C SER A 281 39.43 -42.39 32.39
N GLU A 282 38.99 -43.20 31.42
CA GLU A 282 38.35 -44.50 31.63
C GLU A 282 39.30 -45.72 31.50
N ASN A 283 40.61 -45.49 31.31
CA ASN A 283 41.67 -46.51 31.35
C ASN A 283 42.63 -46.25 32.51
#